data_AF-A0A523JFJ8-F1
#
_entry.id   AF-A0A523JFJ8-F1
#
_cell.length_a   1.000
_cell.length_b   1.000
_cell.length_c   1.000
_cell.angle_alpha   90.00
_cell.angle_beta   90.00
_cell.angle_gamma   90.00
#
_symmetry.space_group_name_H-M   'P 1'
#
loop_
_entity.id
_entity.type
_entity.pdbx_description
1 polymer ?
#
loop_
_entity_poly.entity_id
_entity_poly.type
_entity_poly.pdbx_seq_one_letter_code
_entity_poly.pdbx_strand_id
1 'polypeptide(L)'
;MKNTFILITILLSGSALSVELDARWNYKFEKEVVLTCSEDEFFCEDLCESKEKCIIKENVCRDCIGSTPYLTHVFNQLGRSIVKTDEAQVEDLVELLKSNHFAAITSKSVYNHVDRFGTEKIADKFGALCDFTAKNPVMVFEVKKVSKLLGAPKFLVCGSEIFHVDANGGAVLLEE
;
A
#
# COMPACT_ATOMS: atom_id res chain seq x y z
N MET A 1 21.50 38.67 44.31
CA MET A 1 21.92 37.61 43.37
C MET A 1 20.67 37.06 42.71
N LYS A 2 20.42 37.39 41.44
CA LYS A 2 19.26 36.90 40.68
C LYS A 2 19.71 35.67 39.89
N ASN A 3 19.26 34.49 40.30
CA ASN A 3 19.45 33.26 39.54
C ASN A 3 18.51 33.26 38.34
N THR A 4 19.09 33.41 37.15
CA THR A 4 18.39 33.21 35.88
C THR A 4 18.35 31.72 35.59
N PHE A 5 17.20 31.08 35.78
CA PHE A 5 16.94 29.73 35.30
C PHE A 5 16.71 29.78 33.79
N ILE A 6 17.68 29.30 33.00
CA ILE A 6 17.53 29.13 31.55
C ILE A 6 16.85 27.77 31.33
N LEU A 7 15.57 27.81 30.93
CA LEU A 7 14.81 26.64 30.53
C LEU A 7 15.18 26.31 29.07
N ILE A 8 16.02 25.31 28.87
CA ILE A 8 16.37 24.80 27.54
C ILE A 8 15.28 23.81 27.12
N THR A 9 14.32 24.28 26.32
CA THR A 9 13.33 23.43 25.67
C THR A 9 13.98 22.84 24.41
N ILE A 10 14.50 21.62 24.51
CA ILE A 10 14.98 20.87 23.34
C ILE A 10 13.74 20.43 22.56
N LEU A 11 13.40 21.16 21.50
CA LEU A 11 12.50 20.71 20.45
C LEU A 11 13.23 19.61 19.66
N LEU A 12 13.01 18.36 20.06
CA LEU A 12 13.30 17.21 19.22
C LEU A 12 12.29 17.23 18.06
N SER A 13 12.63 17.95 17.00
CA SER A 13 12.03 17.75 15.68
C SER A 13 12.54 16.42 15.15
N GLY A 14 11.87 15.33 15.54
CA GLY A 14 12.02 14.06 14.85
C GLY A 14 11.44 14.22 13.46
N SER A 15 12.29 14.09 12.44
CA SER A 15 11.81 13.92 11.06
C SER A 15 11.07 12.59 11.02
N ALA A 16 9.73 12.64 10.97
CA ALA A 16 8.96 11.46 10.64
C ALA A 16 9.31 11.11 9.20
N LEU A 17 9.92 9.94 9.00
CA LEU A 17 10.07 9.39 7.66
C LEU A 17 8.66 9.21 7.09
N SER A 18 8.41 9.75 5.91
CA SER A 18 7.11 9.71 5.26
C SER A 18 7.30 9.38 3.78
N VAL A 19 6.77 8.22 3.41
CA VAL A 19 6.56 7.83 2.02
C VAL A 19 5.07 7.80 1.72
N GLU A 20 4.69 8.27 0.54
CA GLU A 20 3.34 8.14 0.03
C GLU A 20 3.30 7.18 -1.15
N LEU A 21 2.29 6.31 -1.18
CA LEU A 21 2.09 5.36 -2.26
C LEU A 21 0.77 5.65 -2.97
N ASP A 22 0.81 5.79 -4.30
CA ASP A 22 -0.38 5.88 -5.15
C ASP A 22 -0.35 4.77 -6.20
N ALA A 23 -1.51 4.22 -6.55
CA ALA A 23 -1.65 3.17 -7.57
C ALA A 23 -2.62 3.62 -8.64
N ARG A 24 -2.14 3.65 -9.90
CA ARG A 24 -2.86 4.24 -11.03
C ARG A 24 -2.61 3.49 -12.34
N TRP A 25 -3.43 3.79 -13.33
CA TRP A 25 -3.24 3.35 -14.71
C TRP A 25 -2.68 4.50 -15.54
N ASN A 26 -1.65 4.23 -16.33
CA ASN A 26 -1.10 5.22 -17.24
C ASN A 26 -1.84 5.23 -18.60
N TYR A 27 -1.45 6.14 -19.50
CA TYR A 27 -2.08 6.30 -20.82
C TYR A 27 -1.89 5.09 -21.76
N LYS A 28 -0.96 4.17 -21.43
CA LYS A 28 -0.73 2.92 -22.14
C LYS A 28 -1.53 1.76 -21.55
N PHE A 29 -2.42 2.03 -20.59
CA PHE A 29 -3.13 1.01 -19.82
C PHE A 29 -2.17 0.03 -19.13
N GLU A 30 -1.01 0.52 -18.69
CA GLU A 30 -0.15 -0.20 -17.77
C GLU A 30 -0.45 0.30 -16.36
N LYS A 31 -0.54 -0.63 -15.41
CA LYS A 31 -0.71 -0.29 -14.01
C LYS A 31 0.65 0.05 -13.42
N GLU A 32 0.71 1.16 -12.69
CA GLU A 32 1.92 1.65 -12.06
C GLU A 32 1.64 2.08 -10.63
N VAL A 33 2.67 1.97 -9.81
CA VAL A 33 2.70 2.52 -8.48
C VAL A 33 3.67 3.70 -8.46
N VAL A 34 3.24 4.78 -7.84
CA VAL A 34 4.01 5.97 -7.62
C VAL A 34 4.38 6.02 -6.15
N LEU A 35 5.66 5.87 -5.86
CA LEU A 35 6.21 6.14 -4.53
C LEU A 35 6.70 7.59 -4.53
N THR A 36 6.26 8.37 -3.55
CA THR A 36 6.79 9.72 -3.29
C THR A 36 7.52 9.68 -1.96
N CYS A 37 8.77 10.12 -1.98
CA CYS A 37 9.66 10.13 -0.82
C CYS A 37 9.95 11.56 -0.39
N SER A 38 10.22 11.74 0.90
CA SER A 38 10.70 13.03 1.41
C SER A 38 12.12 13.31 0.93
N GLU A 39 12.53 14.58 0.81
CA GLU A 39 13.86 14.95 0.25
C GLU A 39 15.05 14.33 1.00
N ASP A 40 14.88 14.02 2.29
CA ASP A 40 15.91 13.43 3.15
C ASP A 40 15.94 11.89 3.11
N GLU A 41 15.09 11.26 2.30
CA GLU A 41 14.95 9.80 2.22
C GLU A 41 15.65 9.19 1.00
N PHE A 42 16.31 8.06 1.20
CA PHE A 42 17.03 7.35 0.13
C PHE A 42 16.19 6.29 -0.59
N PHE A 43 14.95 6.04 -0.16
CA PHE A 43 14.12 4.95 -0.70
C PHE A 43 13.83 5.08 -2.20
N CYS A 44 13.48 6.28 -2.67
CA CYS A 44 13.22 6.51 -4.08
C CYS A 44 14.53 6.44 -4.89
N GLU A 45 15.65 6.93 -4.34
CA GLU A 45 16.95 6.87 -5.00
C GLU A 45 17.40 5.42 -5.20
N ASP A 46 17.19 4.59 -4.19
CA ASP A 46 17.50 3.16 -4.18
C ASP A 46 16.58 2.32 -5.08
N LEU A 47 15.34 2.79 -5.34
CA LEU A 47 14.38 2.12 -6.22
C LEU A 47 14.52 2.50 -7.70
N CYS A 48 14.84 3.75 -8.01
CA CYS A 48 14.78 4.27 -9.37
C CYS A 48 15.63 5.51 -9.64
N GLU A 49 16.70 5.72 -8.86
CA GLU A 49 17.70 6.77 -9.12
C GLU A 49 17.10 8.19 -9.10
N SER A 50 16.02 8.40 -8.35
CA SER A 50 15.30 9.66 -8.23
C SER A 50 15.03 9.98 -6.76
N LYS A 51 15.28 11.21 -6.31
CA LYS A 51 15.20 11.57 -4.89
C LYS A 51 13.77 11.63 -4.34
N GLU A 52 12.85 12.19 -5.11
CA GLU A 52 11.51 12.53 -4.60
C GLU A 52 10.43 11.57 -5.07
N LYS A 53 10.66 10.90 -6.21
CA LYS A 53 9.58 10.19 -6.89
C LYS A 53 10.07 8.99 -7.67
N CYS A 54 9.38 7.89 -7.45
CA CYS A 54 9.58 6.65 -8.15
C CYS A 54 8.32 6.17 -8.85
N ILE A 55 8.45 5.74 -10.11
CA ILE A 55 7.34 5.14 -10.86
C ILE A 55 7.72 3.70 -11.19
N ILE A 56 6.99 2.76 -10.62
CA ILE A 56 7.25 1.33 -10.71
C ILE A 56 6.09 0.70 -11.46
N LYS A 57 6.37 0.04 -12.58
CA LYS A 57 5.34 -0.69 -13.32
C LYS A 57 4.99 -1.98 -12.59
N GLU A 58 3.70 -2.23 -12.42
CA GLU A 58 3.20 -3.50 -11.90
C GLU A 58 3.32 -4.54 -13.01
N ASN A 59 4.18 -5.55 -12.83
CA ASN A 59 4.34 -6.65 -13.78
C ASN A 59 3.24 -7.71 -13.62
N VAL A 60 1.98 -7.28 -13.66
CA VAL A 60 0.85 -8.18 -13.58
C VAL A 60 -0.14 -7.94 -14.71
N CYS A 61 -0.55 -9.02 -15.35
CA CYS A 61 -1.51 -8.96 -16.44
C CYS A 61 -2.93 -8.73 -15.90
N ARG A 62 -3.73 -7.94 -16.63
CA ARG A 62 -5.12 -7.61 -16.25
C ARG A 62 -5.95 -8.86 -15.93
N ASP A 63 -5.73 -9.93 -16.69
CA ASP A 63 -6.50 -11.17 -16.60
C ASP A 63 -5.97 -12.14 -15.52
N CYS A 64 -4.70 -11.97 -15.10
CA CYS A 64 -4.03 -12.77 -14.06
C CYS A 64 -4.64 -12.51 -12.68
N ILE A 65 -4.95 -11.24 -12.42
CA ILE A 65 -5.51 -10.75 -11.16
C ILE A 65 -7.03 -10.64 -11.30
N GLY A 66 -7.48 -9.95 -12.34
CA GLY A 66 -8.86 -9.49 -12.49
C GLY A 66 -9.92 -10.59 -12.52
N SER A 67 -9.60 -11.85 -12.77
CA SER A 67 -10.62 -12.91 -12.97
C SER A 67 -10.80 -13.84 -11.76
N THR A 68 -10.10 -13.57 -10.66
CA THR A 68 -10.00 -14.56 -9.58
C THR A 68 -11.12 -14.42 -8.54
N PRO A 69 -11.79 -15.53 -8.15
CA PRO A 69 -12.69 -15.56 -6.98
C PRO A 69 -12.03 -15.00 -5.71
N TYR A 70 -10.71 -15.09 -5.64
CA TYR A 70 -9.91 -14.52 -4.57
C TYR A 70 -10.07 -13.01 -4.42
N LEU A 71 -10.06 -12.22 -5.50
CA LEU A 71 -10.29 -10.78 -5.38
C LEU A 71 -11.69 -10.42 -4.91
N THR A 72 -12.68 -11.15 -5.40
CA THR A 72 -14.06 -11.02 -4.92
C THR A 72 -14.11 -11.26 -3.41
N HIS A 73 -13.40 -12.27 -2.90
CA HIS A 73 -13.26 -12.49 -1.46
C HIS A 73 -12.56 -11.32 -0.76
N VAL A 74 -11.42 -10.86 -1.29
CA VAL A 74 -10.68 -9.71 -0.75
C VAL A 74 -11.61 -8.51 -0.57
N PHE A 75 -12.27 -8.03 -1.62
CA PHE A 75 -13.17 -6.86 -1.56
C PHE A 75 -14.37 -7.05 -0.63
N ASN A 76 -14.85 -8.30 -0.47
CA ASN A 76 -15.93 -8.61 0.47
C ASN A 76 -15.47 -8.60 1.93
N GLN A 77 -14.22 -8.99 2.19
CA GLN A 77 -13.67 -9.18 3.53
C GLN A 77 -12.86 -8.00 4.08
N LEU A 78 -12.63 -6.95 3.30
CA LEU A 78 -12.01 -5.70 3.77
C LEU A 78 -12.75 -5.18 5.02
N GLY A 79 -11.98 -4.92 6.07
CA GLY A 79 -12.48 -4.39 7.35
C GLY A 79 -13.19 -5.45 8.22
N ARG A 80 -13.17 -6.72 7.81
CA ARG A 80 -13.71 -7.85 8.57
C ARG A 80 -12.60 -8.82 8.93
N SER A 81 -12.23 -9.68 7.99
CA SER A 81 -11.15 -10.65 8.17
C SER A 81 -9.85 -10.22 7.52
N ILE A 82 -9.87 -9.14 6.73
CA ILE A 82 -8.67 -8.44 6.26
C ILE A 82 -8.59 -7.12 7.01
N VAL A 83 -7.64 -7.04 7.93
CA VAL A 83 -7.46 -5.92 8.85
C VAL A 83 -5.97 -5.55 8.93
N LYS A 84 -5.68 -4.28 9.23
CA LYS A 84 -4.32 -3.89 9.56
C LYS A 84 -3.92 -4.41 10.94
N THR A 85 -2.63 -4.62 11.14
CA THR A 85 -2.05 -5.00 12.43
C THR A 85 -1.14 -3.88 12.94
N ASP A 86 0.14 -4.18 13.12
CA ASP A 86 1.22 -3.31 13.51
C ASP A 86 1.71 -2.43 12.35
N GLU A 87 2.35 -1.32 12.72
CA GLU A 87 3.03 -0.43 11.78
C GLU A 87 4.23 -1.17 11.16
N ALA A 88 4.32 -1.13 9.83
CA ALA A 88 5.38 -1.77 9.07
C ALA A 88 6.52 -0.79 8.79
N GLN A 89 7.72 -1.32 8.62
CA GLN A 89 8.87 -0.52 8.20
C GLN A 89 8.77 -0.19 6.70
N VAL A 90 9.23 1.01 6.32
CA VAL A 90 9.23 1.46 4.91
C VAL A 90 10.13 0.55 4.05
N GLU A 91 11.23 0.08 4.63
CA GLU A 91 12.19 -0.84 4.02
C GLU A 91 11.53 -2.12 3.52
N ASP A 92 10.59 -2.70 4.27
CA ASP A 92 9.90 -3.94 3.91
C ASP A 92 8.99 -3.74 2.69
N LEU A 93 8.31 -2.58 2.63
CA LEU A 93 7.52 -2.20 1.46
C LEU A 93 8.44 -1.99 0.25
N VAL A 94 9.55 -1.28 0.42
CA VAL A 94 10.53 -1.02 -0.65
C VAL A 94 11.12 -2.32 -1.18
N GLU A 95 11.46 -3.28 -0.33
CA GLU A 95 11.95 -4.60 -0.74
C GLU A 95 10.91 -5.35 -1.59
N LEU A 96 9.64 -5.32 -1.19
CA LEU A 96 8.56 -5.91 -1.99
C LEU A 96 8.41 -5.22 -3.35
N LEU A 97 8.47 -3.88 -3.39
CA LEU A 97 8.39 -3.12 -4.64
C LEU A 97 9.57 -3.44 -5.58
N LYS A 98 10.80 -3.50 -5.05
CA LYS A 98 12.01 -3.91 -5.79
C LYS A 98 11.90 -5.30 -6.39
N SER A 99 11.18 -6.20 -5.72
CA SER A 99 10.99 -7.55 -6.23
C SER A 99 10.28 -7.60 -7.59
N ASN A 100 9.51 -6.55 -7.94
CA ASN A 100 8.64 -6.50 -9.12
C ASN A 100 7.61 -7.66 -9.18
N HIS A 101 7.27 -8.21 -8.00
CA HIS A 101 6.32 -9.30 -7.81
C HIS A 101 5.27 -8.88 -6.79
N PHE A 102 4.59 -7.78 -7.09
CA PHE A 102 3.56 -7.21 -6.24
C PHE A 102 2.34 -6.78 -7.07
N ALA A 103 1.23 -6.53 -6.40
CA ALA A 103 0.09 -5.83 -6.96
C ALA A 103 -0.47 -4.83 -5.96
N ALA A 104 -0.83 -3.63 -6.43
CA ALA A 104 -1.36 -2.57 -5.58
C ALA A 104 -2.84 -2.30 -5.86
N ILE A 105 -3.72 -2.46 -4.88
CA ILE A 105 -5.17 -2.36 -5.06
C ILE A 105 -5.71 -1.20 -4.24
N THR A 106 -6.58 -0.41 -4.85
CA THR A 106 -7.31 0.68 -4.21
C THR A 106 -8.81 0.48 -4.38
N SER A 107 -9.60 1.35 -3.74
CA SER A 107 -11.05 1.44 -3.94
C SER A 107 -11.46 1.73 -5.40
N LYS A 108 -10.55 2.27 -6.21
CA LYS A 108 -10.72 2.56 -7.65
C LYS A 108 -10.09 1.50 -8.54
N SER A 109 -9.88 0.29 -8.03
CA SER A 109 -9.34 -0.79 -8.84
C SER A 109 -10.38 -1.31 -9.84
N VAL A 110 -9.96 -1.46 -11.11
CA VAL A 110 -10.76 -2.10 -12.18
C VAL A 110 -11.01 -3.59 -11.92
N TYR A 111 -10.37 -4.16 -10.91
CA TYR A 111 -10.55 -5.56 -10.50
C TYR A 111 -11.69 -5.76 -9.49
N ASN A 112 -12.36 -4.70 -9.05
CA ASN A 112 -13.50 -4.81 -8.17
C ASN A 112 -14.75 -5.27 -8.97
N HIS A 113 -15.10 -6.54 -8.81
CA HIS A 113 -16.32 -7.13 -9.40
C HIS A 113 -17.50 -7.19 -8.42
N VAL A 114 -17.29 -6.80 -7.16
CA VAL A 114 -18.30 -6.90 -6.09
C VAL A 114 -19.28 -5.75 -6.15
N ASP A 115 -18.76 -4.54 -6.32
CA ASP A 115 -19.53 -3.31 -6.40
C ASP A 115 -19.18 -2.59 -7.71
N ARG A 116 -20.01 -1.63 -8.13
CA ARG A 116 -19.67 -0.80 -9.30
C ARG A 116 -18.35 -0.07 -9.05
N PHE A 117 -17.55 0.06 -10.10
CA PHE A 117 -16.29 0.80 -10.08
C PHE A 117 -16.49 2.20 -9.47
N GLY A 118 -15.64 2.56 -8.51
CA GLY A 118 -15.62 3.90 -7.91
C GLY A 118 -16.83 4.24 -7.03
N THR A 119 -17.53 3.25 -6.48
CA THR A 119 -18.61 3.51 -5.51
C THR A 119 -18.07 4.03 -4.18
N GLU A 120 -18.82 4.93 -3.52
CA GLU A 120 -18.48 5.44 -2.18
C GLU A 120 -18.36 4.29 -1.17
N LYS A 121 -19.24 3.29 -1.23
CA LYS A 121 -19.21 2.11 -0.36
C LYS A 121 -17.86 1.38 -0.33
N ILE A 122 -17.19 1.20 -1.48
CA ILE A 122 -15.87 0.55 -1.49
C ILE A 122 -14.77 1.51 -1.03
N ALA A 123 -14.90 2.80 -1.33
CA ALA A 123 -14.00 3.82 -0.80
C ALA A 123 -14.07 3.87 0.74
N ASP A 124 -15.27 3.80 1.32
CA ASP A 124 -15.50 3.77 2.76
C ASP A 124 -14.89 2.53 3.40
N LYS A 125 -15.04 1.34 2.78
CA LYS A 125 -14.41 0.11 3.27
C LYS A 125 -12.89 0.21 3.32
N PHE A 126 -12.25 0.75 2.27
CA PHE A 126 -10.81 0.98 2.27
C PHE A 126 -10.43 2.03 3.31
N GLY A 127 -11.15 3.15 3.35
CA GLY A 127 -10.90 4.25 4.29
C GLY A 127 -11.00 3.81 5.75
N ALA A 128 -11.95 2.92 6.07
CA ALA A 128 -12.15 2.36 7.41
C ALA A 128 -11.00 1.45 7.88
N LEU A 129 -10.09 1.04 6.99
CA LEU A 129 -8.89 0.30 7.39
C LEU A 129 -7.79 1.21 7.97
N CYS A 130 -7.89 2.52 7.76
CA CYS A 130 -6.95 3.52 8.27
C CYS A 130 -7.56 4.23 9.48
N ASP A 131 -6.74 4.63 10.48
CA ASP A 131 -7.26 5.33 11.68
C ASP A 131 -7.75 6.74 11.35
N PHE A 132 -7.19 7.31 10.28
CA PHE A 132 -7.62 8.55 9.66
C PHE A 132 -8.17 8.24 8.27
N THR A 133 -9.14 9.03 7.80
CA THR A 133 -9.77 8.83 6.48
C THR A 133 -8.79 9.20 5.36
N ALA A 134 -7.77 8.36 5.16
CA ALA A 134 -6.82 8.50 4.08
C ALA A 134 -7.60 8.47 2.76
N LYS A 135 -7.34 9.45 1.89
CA LYS A 135 -8.17 9.67 0.70
C LYS A 135 -8.08 8.52 -0.31
N ASN A 136 -6.99 7.77 -0.34
CA ASN A 136 -6.81 6.62 -1.23
C ASN A 136 -5.87 5.59 -0.58
N PRO A 137 -6.34 4.76 0.36
CA PRO A 137 -5.51 3.70 0.92
C PRO A 137 -5.11 2.71 -0.17
N VAL A 138 -3.86 2.26 -0.14
CA VAL A 138 -3.31 1.31 -1.11
C VAL A 138 -2.98 0.01 -0.40
N MET A 139 -3.64 -1.08 -0.78
CA MET A 139 -3.32 -2.42 -0.30
C MET A 139 -2.34 -3.09 -1.25
N VAL A 140 -1.18 -3.50 -0.73
CA VAL A 140 -0.12 -4.12 -1.52
C VAL A 140 -0.09 -5.62 -1.22
N PHE A 141 -0.13 -6.40 -2.29
CA PHE A 141 -0.13 -7.86 -2.27
C PHE A 141 1.18 -8.37 -2.83
N GLU A 142 1.65 -9.49 -2.30
CA GLU A 142 2.69 -10.28 -2.96
C GLU A 142 2.10 -11.05 -4.14
N VAL A 143 2.82 -11.16 -5.24
CA VAL A 143 2.44 -11.97 -6.41
C VAL A 143 3.40 -13.13 -6.55
N LYS A 144 2.89 -14.35 -6.63
CA LYS A 144 3.72 -15.56 -6.76
C LYS A 144 4.57 -15.47 -8.04
N LYS A 145 5.90 -15.59 -7.92
CA LYS A 145 6.84 -15.42 -9.04
C LYS A 145 6.54 -16.32 -10.24
N VAL A 146 6.18 -17.58 -9.95
CA VAL A 146 5.95 -18.63 -10.97
C VAL A 146 4.54 -18.54 -11.56
N SER A 147 3.50 -18.64 -10.73
CA SER A 147 2.11 -18.69 -11.21
C SER A 147 1.53 -17.32 -11.59
N LYS A 148 2.20 -16.22 -11.20
CA LYS A 148 1.72 -14.84 -11.33
C LYS A 148 0.36 -14.59 -10.65
N LEU A 149 -0.03 -15.49 -9.75
CA LEU A 149 -1.26 -15.37 -8.97
C LEU A 149 -1.06 -14.42 -7.79
N LEU A 150 -2.13 -13.70 -7.45
CA LEU A 150 -2.19 -12.84 -6.28
C LEU A 150 -2.08 -13.68 -5.00
N GLY A 151 -1.11 -13.35 -4.15
CA GLY A 151 -0.96 -13.92 -2.82
C GLY A 151 -1.76 -13.14 -1.78
N ALA A 152 -1.40 -13.33 -0.50
CA ALA A 152 -2.01 -12.59 0.60
C ALA A 152 -1.66 -11.09 0.54
N PRO A 153 -2.55 -10.19 1.02
CA PRO A 153 -2.18 -8.81 1.26
C PRO A 153 -1.04 -8.78 2.30
N LYS A 154 -0.05 -7.92 2.08
CA LYS A 154 1.11 -7.77 2.96
C LYS A 154 1.11 -6.43 3.67
N PHE A 155 0.79 -5.37 2.93
CA PHE A 155 0.84 -4.01 3.44
C PHE A 155 -0.42 -3.24 3.10
N LEU A 156 -0.77 -2.31 3.99
CA LEU A 156 -1.75 -1.27 3.77
C LEU A 156 -1.05 0.08 3.96
N VAL A 157 -1.05 0.90 2.93
CA VAL A 157 -0.51 2.26 2.98
C VAL A 157 -1.66 3.26 3.15
N CYS A 158 -1.58 4.06 4.22
CA CYS A 158 -2.58 5.03 4.66
C CYS A 158 -1.96 6.44 4.67
N GLY A 159 -1.70 7.02 3.49
CA GLY A 159 -0.94 8.27 3.41
C GLY A 159 0.54 8.00 3.70
N SER A 160 1.08 8.56 4.78
CA SER A 160 2.46 8.36 5.22
C SER A 160 2.67 7.14 6.12
N GLU A 161 1.59 6.54 6.63
CA GLU A 161 1.65 5.38 7.53
C GLU A 161 1.55 4.08 6.74
N ILE A 162 2.34 3.09 7.12
CA ILE A 162 2.34 1.75 6.52
C ILE A 162 2.01 0.75 7.62
N PHE A 163 1.09 -0.16 7.35
CA PHE A 163 0.72 -1.21 8.28
C PHE A 163 0.90 -2.59 7.64
N HIS A 164 1.31 -3.57 8.44
CA HIS A 164 1.12 -4.96 8.07
C HIS A 164 -0.37 -5.28 7.98
N VAL A 165 -0.71 -6.25 7.13
CA VAL A 165 -2.08 -6.72 6.94
C VAL A 165 -2.17 -8.19 7.29
N ASP A 166 -3.13 -8.50 8.13
CA ASP A 166 -3.51 -9.88 8.43
C ASP A 166 -4.82 -10.23 7.72
N ALA A 167 -4.82 -11.38 7.07
CA ALA A 167 -5.96 -11.95 6.37
C ALA A 167 -6.42 -13.22 7.12
N ASN A 168 -6.93 -13.05 8.34
CA ASN A 168 -7.52 -14.10 9.16
C ASN A 168 -8.91 -14.51 8.65
N GLY A 169 -8.98 -15.02 7.42
CA GLY A 169 -10.25 -15.28 6.78
C GLY A 169 -10.12 -16.19 5.59
N GLY A 170 -9.93 -17.48 5.89
CA GLY A 170 -10.02 -18.57 4.94
C GLY A 170 -8.85 -18.58 3.98
N ALA A 171 -8.02 -19.61 4.11
CA ALA A 171 -7.27 -20.11 3.00
C ALA A 171 -8.23 -20.34 1.83
N VAL A 172 -8.41 -19.34 0.95
CA VAL A 172 -8.60 -19.63 -0.46
C VAL A 172 -7.21 -20.12 -0.87
N LEU A 173 -7.00 -21.41 -0.61
CA LEU A 173 -5.89 -22.17 -1.13
C LEU A 173 -5.93 -21.97 -2.64
N LEU A 174 -5.12 -21.02 -3.13
CA LEU A 174 -4.55 -21.13 -4.46
C LEU A 174 -3.37 -22.11 -4.32
N GLU A 175 -3.69 -23.33 -3.88
CA GLU A 175 -2.91 -24.52 -4.16
C GLU A 175 -3.40 -25.00 -5.51
N GLU A 176 -2.64 -24.66 -6.55
CA GLU A 176 -2.06 -25.57 -7.54
C GLU A 176 -1.00 -24.79 -8.32
#